data_AF-A0AAE0E7I9-F1
#
_entry.id   AF-A0AAE0E7I9-F1
#
_cell.length_a   1.000
_cell.length_b   1.000
_cell.length_c   1.000
_cell.angle_alpha   90.00
_cell.angle_beta   90.00
_cell.angle_gamma   90.00
#
_symmetry.space_group_name_H-M   'P 1'
#
loop_
_entity.id
_entity.type
_entity.pdbx_description
1 polymer ?
#
loop_
_entity_poly.entity_id
_entity_poly.type
_entity_poly.pdbx_seq_one_letter_code
_entity_poly.pdbx_strand_id
1 'polypeptide(L)'
;MSITIFDHKFKCPTHNIYDVTFFGDHIRTLVTNSPSMVKSWISEIELIHRKRVHHLIVGLNYENEPIATLQLCVGHRCLIFQRIDAQCITQALKNFLSNRSYSFVGFKVEEGVQRLTRDYNLSVGNAIDLKEDLERLSEMILGKKVEKPVEIEFGGWGNRGLSSDQVQFACVDAFVSFEIGRKFKSGFFRSLSPPPGFCTLYVMVSLTIYCLFAYFDLQF
;
A
#
# COMPACT_ATOMS: atom_id res chain seq x y z
N MET A 1 -8.51 -21.30 5.11
CA MET A 1 -8.04 -20.05 5.76
C MET A 1 -7.79 -19.05 4.67
N SER A 2 -8.36 -17.85 4.76
CA SER A 2 -8.30 -16.83 3.70
C SER A 2 -6.99 -16.05 3.69
N ILE A 3 -6.39 -15.80 4.86
CA ILE A 3 -5.13 -15.08 5.00
C ILE A 3 -4.18 -15.92 5.86
N THR A 4 -2.94 -16.10 5.41
CA THR A 4 -1.89 -16.82 6.16
C THR A 4 -0.54 -16.15 5.98
N ILE A 5 0.40 -16.45 6.87
CA ILE A 5 1.79 -15.99 6.78
C ILE A 5 2.76 -17.14 7.02
N PHE A 6 3.82 -17.19 6.22
CA PHE A 6 4.96 -18.07 6.40
C PHE A 6 6.22 -17.23 6.60
N ASP A 7 6.92 -17.46 7.71
CA ASP A 7 8.20 -16.84 8.02
C ASP A 7 9.35 -17.76 7.56
N HIS A 8 10.21 -17.26 6.68
CA HIS A 8 11.40 -18.01 6.23
C HIS A 8 12.50 -18.09 7.28
N LYS A 9 12.37 -17.37 8.40
CA LYS A 9 13.26 -17.38 9.57
C LYS A 9 14.72 -17.17 9.20
N PHE A 10 14.98 -16.20 8.34
CA PHE A 10 16.36 -15.84 8.01
C PHE A 10 17.06 -15.31 9.27
N LYS A 11 18.20 -15.90 9.63
CA LYS A 11 19.09 -15.37 10.67
C LYS A 11 19.88 -14.17 10.11
N CYS A 12 19.20 -13.14 9.65
CA CYS A 12 19.84 -11.90 9.21
C CYS A 12 19.41 -10.75 10.12
N PRO A 13 20.35 -9.96 10.68
CA PRO A 13 20.00 -8.88 11.59
C PRO A 13 19.36 -7.66 10.89
N THR A 14 19.43 -7.61 9.55
CA THR A 14 19.00 -6.44 8.78
C THR A 14 17.67 -6.61 8.08
N HIS A 15 17.26 -7.85 7.81
CA HIS A 15 16.03 -8.14 7.10
C HIS A 15 15.52 -9.55 7.39
N ASN A 16 14.23 -9.75 7.16
CA ASN A 16 13.60 -11.05 7.08
C ASN A 16 12.63 -11.09 5.88
N ILE A 17 12.31 -12.28 5.42
CA ILE A 17 11.39 -12.50 4.30
C ILE A 17 10.23 -13.35 4.77
N TYR A 18 9.04 -12.94 4.38
CA TYR A 18 7.80 -13.64 4.65
C TYR A 18 7.05 -13.88 3.34
N ASP A 19 6.28 -14.95 3.29
CA ASP A 19 5.24 -15.13 2.28
C ASP A 19 3.88 -14.98 2.95
N VAL A 20 3.17 -13.91 2.60
CA VAL A 20 1.80 -13.66 3.05
C VAL A 20 0.87 -14.15 1.95
N THR A 21 -0.08 -15.02 2.28
CA THR A 21 -1.13 -15.44 1.35
C THR A 21 -2.39 -14.66 1.65
N PHE A 22 -2.98 -14.01 0.64
CA PHE A 22 -4.20 -13.23 0.74
C PHE A 22 -5.23 -13.72 -0.30
N PHE A 23 -6.16 -14.58 0.11
CA PHE A 23 -7.18 -15.19 -0.74
C PHE A 23 -6.59 -15.79 -2.04
N GLY A 24 -5.49 -16.54 -1.90
CA GLY A 24 -4.77 -17.17 -3.02
C GLY A 24 -3.68 -16.32 -3.67
N ASP A 25 -3.62 -15.02 -3.39
CA ASP A 25 -2.50 -14.17 -3.80
C ASP A 25 -1.30 -14.40 -2.87
N HIS A 26 -0.17 -14.86 -3.41
CA HIS A 26 1.07 -15.03 -2.63
C HIS A 26 1.93 -13.78 -2.76
N ILE A 27 2.06 -13.04 -1.66
CA ILE A 27 2.82 -11.80 -1.59
C ILE A 27 4.14 -12.07 -0.89
N ARG A 28 5.24 -11.87 -1.61
CA ARG A 28 6.58 -11.93 -1.03
C ARG A 28 6.87 -10.61 -0.32
N THR A 29 7.12 -10.68 0.98
CA THR A 29 7.23 -9.53 1.86
C THR A 29 8.64 -9.44 2.44
N LEU A 30 9.34 -8.36 2.12
CA LEU A 30 10.64 -8.02 2.68
C LEU A 30 10.43 -7.07 3.87
N VAL A 31 10.78 -7.52 5.07
CA VAL A 31 10.85 -6.67 6.26
C VAL A 31 12.30 -6.28 6.46
N THR A 32 12.62 -4.99 6.52
CA THR A 32 14.02 -4.53 6.57
C THR A 32 14.18 -3.18 7.24
N ASN A 33 15.32 -2.98 7.90
CA ASN A 33 15.82 -1.65 8.28
C ASN A 33 17.03 -1.22 7.45
N SER A 34 17.49 -2.06 6.51
CA SER A 34 18.69 -1.83 5.73
C SER A 34 18.47 -1.00 4.46
N PRO A 35 19.20 0.11 4.29
CA PRO A 35 19.31 0.87 3.05
C PRO A 35 19.58 0.04 1.79
N SER A 36 20.49 -0.94 1.87
CA SER A 36 20.88 -1.74 0.70
C SER A 36 19.76 -2.68 0.26
N MET A 37 19.00 -3.22 1.22
CA MET A 37 17.86 -4.08 0.94
C MET A 37 16.70 -3.29 0.33
N VAL A 38 16.45 -2.07 0.80
CA VAL A 38 15.47 -1.15 0.17
C VAL A 38 15.87 -0.87 -1.28
N LYS A 39 17.14 -0.54 -1.53
CA LYS A 39 17.64 -0.30 -2.89
C LYS A 39 17.47 -1.55 -3.77
N SER A 40 17.82 -2.73 -3.25
CA SER A 40 17.67 -4.00 -3.96
C SER A 40 16.21 -4.27 -4.32
N TRP A 41 15.28 -4.04 -3.38
CA TRP A 41 13.85 -4.19 -3.63
C TRP A 41 13.37 -3.25 -4.74
N ILE A 42 13.73 -1.96 -4.69
CA ILE A 42 13.37 -0.99 -5.74
C ILE A 42 13.88 -1.44 -7.11
N SER A 43 15.15 -1.86 -7.19
CA SER A 43 15.73 -2.36 -8.45
C SER A 43 15.02 -3.62 -8.96
N GLU A 44 14.60 -4.53 -8.08
CA GLU A 44 13.79 -5.70 -8.44
C GLU A 44 12.43 -5.28 -9.00
N ILE A 45 11.72 -4.36 -8.34
CA ILE A 45 10.41 -3.85 -8.78
C ILE A 45 10.52 -3.25 -10.19
N GLU A 46 11.47 -2.34 -10.40
CA GLU A 46 11.64 -1.66 -11.69
C GLU A 46 12.02 -2.64 -12.81
N LEU A 47 12.80 -3.68 -12.48
CA LEU A 47 13.17 -4.73 -13.43
C LEU A 47 11.99 -5.62 -13.82
N ILE A 48 11.24 -6.13 -12.83
CA ILE A 48 10.09 -7.02 -13.07
C ILE A 48 8.97 -6.26 -13.79
N HIS A 49 8.79 -4.98 -13.46
CA HIS A 49 7.76 -4.13 -14.04
C HIS A 49 8.27 -3.22 -15.17
N ARG A 50 9.41 -3.54 -15.81
CA ARG A 50 10.03 -2.69 -16.85
C ARG A 50 9.09 -2.21 -17.96
N LYS A 51 8.07 -3.01 -18.33
CA LYS A 51 7.07 -2.66 -19.36
C LYS A 51 6.08 -1.58 -18.90
N ARG A 52 5.93 -1.40 -17.59
CA ARG A 52 5.00 -0.47 -16.93
C ARG A 52 5.73 0.48 -15.97
N VAL A 53 7.06 0.53 -16.02
CA VAL A 53 7.86 1.29 -15.07
C VAL A 53 7.48 2.75 -15.11
N HIS A 54 7.03 3.28 -16.24
CA HIS A 54 6.56 4.68 -16.36
C HIS A 54 5.17 4.96 -15.77
N HIS A 55 4.48 3.98 -15.18
CA HIS A 55 3.14 4.18 -14.61
C HIS A 55 2.81 3.18 -13.48
N LEU A 56 3.79 2.88 -12.63
CA LEU A 56 3.60 1.96 -11.51
C LEU A 56 2.47 2.43 -10.59
N ILE A 57 1.73 1.46 -10.08
CA ILE A 57 0.78 1.66 -8.98
C ILE A 57 1.48 1.06 -7.76
N VAL A 58 1.56 1.85 -6.71
CA VAL A 58 2.22 1.49 -5.46
C VAL A 58 1.18 1.61 -4.36
N GLY A 59 0.87 0.52 -3.67
CA GLY A 59 0.14 0.60 -2.42
C GLY A 59 1.05 1.18 -1.35
N LEU A 60 0.62 2.26 -0.70
CA LEU A 60 1.38 2.99 0.32
C LEU A 60 0.57 2.99 1.62
N ASN A 61 1.17 2.51 2.70
CA ASN A 61 0.61 2.60 4.05
C ASN A 61 1.73 2.90 5.05
N TYR A 62 1.37 3.30 6.28
CA TYR A 62 2.33 3.64 7.33
C TYR A 62 1.72 3.43 8.71
N GLU A 63 2.57 3.16 9.71
CA GLU A 63 2.14 2.91 11.08
C GLU A 63 2.92 3.75 12.10
N ASN A 64 2.22 4.11 13.19
CA ASN A 64 2.69 4.89 14.35
C ASN A 64 2.87 6.40 14.12
N GLU A 65 2.88 7.19 15.21
CA GLU A 65 3.24 8.62 15.20
C GLU A 65 4.35 8.91 16.24
N PRO A 66 5.58 9.28 15.83
CA PRO A 66 6.07 9.46 14.45
C PRO A 66 6.05 8.15 13.66
N ILE A 67 6.02 8.24 12.33
CA ILE A 67 5.95 7.05 11.46
C ILE A 67 7.16 6.16 11.78
N ALA A 68 6.91 4.92 12.21
CA ALA A 68 7.95 3.96 12.57
C ALA A 68 8.11 2.85 11.53
N THR A 69 7.02 2.51 10.85
CA THR A 69 6.99 1.51 9.79
C THR A 69 6.33 2.10 8.55
N LEU A 70 6.99 1.98 7.40
CA LEU A 70 6.49 2.36 6.08
C LEU A 70 6.25 1.10 5.25
N GLN A 71 5.08 0.96 4.64
CA GLN A 71 4.75 -0.17 3.78
C GLN A 71 4.56 0.26 2.32
N LEU A 72 5.21 -0.46 1.41
CA LEU A 72 5.08 -0.26 -0.04
C LEU A 72 4.79 -1.59 -0.71
N CYS A 73 3.76 -1.65 -1.56
CA CYS A 73 3.44 -2.85 -2.32
C CYS A 73 3.30 -2.56 -3.82
N VAL A 74 3.96 -3.36 -4.66
CA VAL A 74 3.81 -3.32 -6.12
C VAL A 74 3.64 -4.74 -6.61
N GLY A 75 2.45 -5.07 -7.13
CA GLY A 75 2.14 -6.45 -7.50
C GLY A 75 2.17 -7.36 -6.26
N HIS A 76 2.90 -8.47 -6.38
CA HIS A 76 3.07 -9.46 -5.31
C HIS A 76 4.42 -9.30 -4.59
N ARG A 77 4.89 -8.05 -4.46
CA ARG A 77 6.12 -7.68 -3.76
C ARG A 77 5.80 -6.57 -2.77
N CYS A 78 5.90 -6.89 -1.49
CA CYS A 78 5.73 -5.93 -0.41
C CYS A 78 7.08 -5.63 0.25
N LEU A 79 7.30 -4.36 0.55
CA LEU A 79 8.39 -3.86 1.38
C LEU A 79 7.78 -3.29 2.66
N ILE A 80 8.28 -3.74 3.80
CA ILE A 80 8.00 -3.18 5.12
C ILE A 80 9.32 -2.63 5.64
N PHE A 81 9.45 -1.31 5.61
CA PHE A 81 10.64 -0.61 6.05
C PHE A 81 10.45 -0.12 7.50
N GLN A 82 11.30 -0.61 8.41
CA GLN A 82 11.28 -0.22 9.82
C GLN A 82 12.39 0.79 10.12
N ARG A 83 12.04 1.93 10.72
CA ARG A 83 13.00 2.90 11.26
C ARG A 83 13.40 2.47 12.66
N ILE A 84 14.44 1.65 12.76
CA ILE A 84 14.91 1.11 14.05
C ILE A 84 16.04 1.96 14.68
N ASP A 85 16.78 2.74 13.88
CA ASP A 85 17.82 3.65 14.35
C ASP A 85 17.98 4.79 13.32
N ALA A 86 18.75 5.83 13.63
CA ALA A 86 19.00 7.03 12.81
C ALA A 86 19.76 6.76 11.47
N GLN A 87 19.51 5.63 10.83
CA GLN A 87 20.05 5.31 9.51
C GLN A 87 19.43 6.23 8.46
N CYS A 88 20.29 6.74 7.59
CA CYS A 88 19.92 7.67 6.55
C CYS A 88 18.98 6.99 5.54
N ILE A 89 17.86 7.65 5.27
CA ILE A 89 16.97 7.26 4.16
C ILE A 89 17.75 7.29 2.86
N THR A 90 17.68 6.21 2.09
CA THR A 90 18.38 6.15 0.81
C THR A 90 17.85 7.19 -0.17
N GLN A 91 18.74 7.76 -0.97
CA GLN A 91 18.35 8.55 -2.13
C GLN A 91 17.48 7.74 -3.10
N ALA A 92 17.68 6.41 -3.17
CA ALA A 92 16.85 5.52 -3.96
C ALA A 92 15.38 5.57 -3.51
N LEU A 93 15.10 5.46 -2.20
CA LEU A 93 13.73 5.56 -1.67
C LEU A 93 13.14 6.96 -1.89
N LYS A 94 13.93 8.03 -1.69
CA LYS A 94 13.52 9.42 -1.99
C LYS A 94 13.09 9.59 -3.45
N ASN A 95 13.90 9.08 -4.38
CA ASN A 95 13.62 9.18 -5.81
C ASN A 95 12.41 8.32 -6.18
N PHE A 96 12.28 7.14 -5.59
CA PHE A 96 11.15 6.25 -5.82
C PHE A 96 9.84 6.91 -5.40
N LEU A 97 9.75 7.40 -4.16
CA LEU A 97 8.54 8.04 -3.61
C LEU A 97 8.18 9.34 -4.33
N SER A 98 9.18 10.16 -4.69
CA SER A 98 8.94 11.45 -5.36
C SER A 98 8.67 11.32 -6.86
N ASN A 99 8.72 10.11 -7.43
CA ASN A 99 8.47 9.88 -8.86
C ASN A 99 7.01 10.14 -9.23
N ARG A 100 6.76 11.23 -9.95
CA ARG A 100 5.41 11.65 -10.38
C ARG A 100 4.79 10.75 -11.45
N SER A 101 5.58 9.90 -12.10
CA SER A 101 5.06 8.88 -13.02
C SER A 101 4.40 7.72 -12.28
N TYR A 102 4.69 7.51 -10.99
CA TYR A 102 4.09 6.45 -10.19
C TYR A 102 2.84 6.98 -9.47
N SER A 103 1.87 6.12 -9.18
CA SER A 103 0.68 6.47 -8.40
C SER A 103 0.74 5.76 -7.05
N PHE A 104 0.78 6.52 -5.96
CA PHE A 104 0.86 6.02 -4.59
C PHE A 104 -0.54 6.02 -3.97
N VAL A 105 -1.14 4.85 -3.82
CA VAL A 105 -2.53 4.67 -3.40
C VAL A 105 -2.54 4.16 -1.96
N GLY A 106 -3.33 4.79 -1.09
CA GLY A 106 -3.42 4.40 0.32
C GLY A 106 -4.55 5.11 1.05
N PHE A 107 -4.93 4.60 2.22
CA PHE A 107 -5.91 5.26 3.09
C PHE A 107 -5.26 6.42 3.83
N LYS A 108 -5.90 7.60 3.79
CA LYS A 108 -5.40 8.86 4.39
C LYS A 108 -3.99 9.23 3.93
N VAL A 109 -3.64 8.88 2.70
CA VAL A 109 -2.27 9.03 2.21
C VAL A 109 -1.78 10.48 2.29
N GLU A 110 -2.66 11.47 2.10
CA GLU A 110 -2.27 12.89 2.15
C GLU A 110 -1.77 13.31 3.54
N GLU A 111 -2.44 12.85 4.59
CA GLU A 111 -1.98 13.01 5.98
C GLU A 111 -0.61 12.33 6.16
N GLY A 112 -0.49 11.11 5.62
CA GLY A 112 0.77 10.37 5.56
C GLY A 112 1.90 11.12 4.89
N VAL A 113 1.64 11.80 3.77
CA VAL A 113 2.65 12.60 3.05
C VAL A 113 3.16 13.75 3.91
N GLN A 114 2.28 14.43 4.64
CA GLN A 114 2.67 15.49 5.56
C GLN A 114 3.58 14.94 6.67
N ARG A 115 3.22 13.78 7.24
CA ARG A 115 4.00 13.09 8.27
C ARG A 115 5.33 12.57 7.75
N LEU A 116 5.37 11.97 6.55
CA LEU A 116 6.60 11.54 5.88
C LEU A 116 7.52 12.74 5.57
N THR A 117 6.96 13.88 5.20
CA THR A 117 7.74 15.11 5.00
C THR A 117 8.34 15.58 6.32
N ARG A 118 7.52 15.66 7.38
CA ARG A 118 7.93 16.09 8.73
C ARG A 118 8.98 15.17 9.36
N ASP A 119 8.71 13.86 9.37
CA ASP A 119 9.47 12.88 10.15
C ASP A 119 10.73 12.38 9.40
N TYR A 120 10.74 12.51 8.07
CA TYR A 120 11.72 11.87 7.19
C TYR A 120 12.25 12.74 6.03
N ASN A 121 11.68 13.93 5.79
CA ASN A 121 11.96 14.74 4.60
C ASN A 121 11.77 13.92 3.30
N LEU A 122 10.70 13.11 3.27
CA LEU A 122 10.27 12.33 2.12
C LEU A 122 9.04 13.00 1.49
N SER A 123 9.14 13.32 0.20
CA SER A 123 7.99 13.72 -0.61
C SER A 123 7.43 12.52 -1.37
N VAL A 124 6.12 12.54 -1.61
CA VAL A 124 5.40 11.55 -2.42
C VAL A 124 4.86 12.25 -3.66
N GLY A 125 5.15 11.71 -4.84
CA GLY A 125 4.94 12.39 -6.12
C GLY A 125 3.46 12.57 -6.49
N ASN A 126 2.75 11.47 -6.70
CA ASN A 126 1.34 11.45 -7.10
C ASN A 126 0.57 10.52 -6.15
N ALA A 127 0.24 11.07 -4.98
CA ALA A 127 -0.51 10.40 -3.93
C ALA A 127 -2.00 10.39 -4.27
N ILE A 128 -2.67 9.26 -4.06
CA ILE A 128 -4.09 9.04 -4.34
C ILE A 128 -4.73 8.55 -3.04
N ASP A 129 -5.53 9.42 -2.43
CA ASP A 129 -6.17 9.14 -1.16
C ASP A 129 -7.42 8.29 -1.32
N LEU A 130 -7.45 7.17 -0.60
CA LEU A 130 -8.64 6.34 -0.43
C LEU A 130 -9.48 6.94 0.69
N LYS A 131 -10.70 7.39 0.35
CA LYS A 131 -11.59 8.11 1.28
C LYS A 131 -12.31 7.23 2.30
N GLU A 132 -12.16 5.91 2.20
CA GLU A 132 -12.87 4.91 3.01
C GLU A 132 -11.84 3.88 3.51
N ASP A 133 -12.11 3.28 4.65
CA ASP A 133 -11.20 2.29 5.24
C ASP A 133 -11.00 1.07 4.32
N LEU A 134 -9.80 0.51 4.39
CA LEU A 134 -9.35 -0.62 3.58
C LEU A 134 -10.18 -1.89 3.83
N GLU A 135 -10.71 -2.12 5.04
CA GLU A 135 -11.63 -3.25 5.28
C GLU A 135 -12.87 -3.13 4.37
N ARG A 136 -13.53 -1.97 4.45
CA ARG A 136 -14.74 -1.69 3.67
C ARG A 136 -14.45 -1.70 2.16
N LEU A 137 -13.37 -1.05 1.73
CA LEU A 137 -13.00 -1.02 0.31
C LEU A 137 -12.58 -2.39 -0.22
N SER A 138 -11.90 -3.21 0.58
CA SER A 138 -11.54 -4.58 0.19
C SER A 138 -12.77 -5.44 -0.03
N GLU A 139 -13.75 -5.37 0.87
CA GLU A 139 -15.00 -6.11 0.69
C GLU A 139 -15.77 -5.58 -0.53
N MET A 140 -15.93 -4.27 -0.66
CA MET A 140 -16.72 -3.66 -1.75
C MET A 140 -16.09 -3.82 -3.14
N ILE A 141 -14.77 -3.69 -3.26
CA ILE A 141 -14.07 -3.65 -4.56
C ILE A 141 -13.46 -5.01 -4.92
N LEU A 142 -12.92 -5.72 -3.93
CA LEU A 142 -12.21 -6.98 -4.14
C LEU A 142 -13.08 -8.21 -3.79
N GLY A 143 -14.20 -8.02 -3.09
CA GLY A 143 -15.02 -9.13 -2.58
C GLY A 143 -14.31 -9.93 -1.50
N LYS A 144 -13.32 -9.33 -0.82
CA LYS A 144 -12.44 -10.00 0.14
C LYS A 144 -12.57 -9.30 1.49
N LYS A 145 -13.15 -10.00 2.47
CA LYS A 145 -13.27 -9.50 3.84
C LYS A 145 -11.90 -9.51 4.54
N VAL A 146 -11.51 -8.38 5.12
CA VAL A 146 -10.26 -8.22 5.86
C VAL A 146 -10.61 -7.82 7.28
N GLU A 147 -10.10 -8.55 8.26
CA GLU A 147 -10.27 -8.16 9.66
C GLU A 147 -9.09 -7.29 10.08
N LYS A 148 -9.39 -6.16 10.72
CA LYS A 148 -8.40 -5.26 11.29
C LYS A 148 -8.43 -5.33 12.82
N PRO A 149 -7.68 -6.23 13.44
CA PRO A 149 -7.61 -6.32 14.89
C PRO A 149 -6.92 -5.07 15.47
N VAL A 150 -7.66 -4.36 16.32
CA VAL A 150 -7.25 -3.11 16.99
C VAL A 150 -5.95 -3.30 17.77
N GLU A 151 -5.73 -4.48 18.36
CA GLU A 151 -4.52 -4.80 19.13
C GLU A 151 -3.25 -4.76 18.27
N ILE A 152 -3.36 -5.08 16.98
CA ILE A 152 -2.25 -5.03 16.04
C ILE A 152 -2.05 -3.60 15.53
N GLU A 153 -3.15 -2.93 15.15
CA GLU A 153 -3.14 -1.56 14.62
C GLU A 153 -2.47 -0.60 15.60
N PHE A 154 -2.81 -0.66 16.89
CA PHE A 154 -2.20 0.15 17.94
C PHE A 154 -1.02 -0.53 18.64
N GLY A 155 -0.45 -1.57 18.02
CA GLY A 155 0.67 -2.34 18.53
C GLY A 155 2.00 -1.58 18.52
N GLY A 156 3.04 -2.22 19.06
CA GLY A 156 4.39 -1.67 19.14
C GLY A 156 5.13 -1.62 17.80
N TRP A 157 4.67 -0.82 16.84
CA TRP A 157 5.27 -0.69 15.49
C TRP A 157 6.68 -0.05 15.48
N GLY A 158 7.11 0.54 16.59
CA GLY A 158 8.47 1.03 16.81
C GLY A 158 9.44 -0.01 17.37
N ASN A 159 9.00 -1.24 17.62
CA ASN A 159 9.86 -2.30 18.15
C ASN A 159 10.92 -2.73 17.12
N ARG A 160 12.08 -3.21 17.62
CA ARG A 160 13.19 -3.70 16.78
C ARG A 160 12.79 -4.86 15.85
N GLY A 161 11.72 -5.55 16.15
CA GLY A 161 11.17 -6.60 15.29
C GLY A 161 9.65 -6.55 15.37
N LEU A 162 9.00 -6.72 14.23
CA LEU A 162 7.56 -6.90 14.14
C LEU A 162 7.21 -8.37 14.40
N SER A 163 6.04 -8.60 15.02
CA SER A 163 5.46 -9.94 15.08
C SER A 163 5.01 -10.41 13.68
N SER A 164 4.82 -11.72 13.49
CA SER A 164 4.25 -12.24 12.24
C SER A 164 2.87 -11.64 11.94
N ASP A 165 2.07 -11.35 12.97
CA ASP A 165 0.75 -10.77 12.78
C ASP A 165 0.84 -9.30 12.34
N GLN A 166 1.78 -8.51 12.90
CA GLN A 166 2.08 -7.15 12.41
C GLN A 166 2.58 -7.18 10.96
N VAL A 167 3.44 -8.14 10.60
CA VAL A 167 3.92 -8.28 9.22
C VAL A 167 2.77 -8.64 8.27
N GLN A 168 1.89 -9.56 8.68
CA GLN A 168 0.71 -9.94 7.91
C GLN A 168 -0.21 -8.73 7.69
N PHE A 169 -0.53 -8.00 8.76
CA PHE A 169 -1.36 -6.80 8.74
C PHE A 169 -0.79 -5.74 7.79
N ALA A 170 0.47 -5.33 8.01
CA ALA A 170 1.16 -4.34 7.20
C ALA A 170 1.24 -4.73 5.71
N CYS A 171 1.47 -6.01 5.43
CA CYS A 171 1.48 -6.52 4.07
C CYS A 171 0.09 -6.45 3.41
N VAL A 172 -0.96 -6.84 4.13
CA VAL A 172 -2.33 -6.85 3.61
C VAL A 172 -2.79 -5.43 3.32
N ASP A 173 -2.55 -4.47 4.21
CA ASP A 173 -2.97 -3.07 4.00
C ASP A 173 -2.32 -2.44 2.76
N ALA A 174 -1.00 -2.64 2.59
CA ALA A 174 -0.30 -2.17 1.40
C ALA A 174 -0.76 -2.92 0.13
N PHE A 175 -0.99 -4.23 0.20
CA PHE A 175 -1.43 -5.02 -0.94
C PHE A 175 -2.86 -4.67 -1.39
N VAL A 176 -3.79 -4.53 -0.45
CA VAL A 176 -5.17 -4.11 -0.72
C VAL A 176 -5.18 -2.73 -1.37
N SER A 177 -4.38 -1.78 -0.86
CA SER A 177 -4.26 -0.44 -1.44
C SER A 177 -3.75 -0.49 -2.88
N PHE A 178 -2.75 -1.32 -3.16
CA PHE A 178 -2.25 -1.58 -4.52
C PHE A 178 -3.34 -2.17 -5.43
N GLU A 179 -4.05 -3.20 -4.97
CA GLU A 179 -5.08 -3.90 -5.73
C GLU A 179 -6.26 -2.99 -6.09
N ILE A 180 -6.72 -2.18 -5.13
CA ILE A 180 -7.75 -1.15 -5.34
C ILE A 180 -7.27 -0.15 -6.40
N GLY A 181 -6.04 0.38 -6.26
CA GLY A 181 -5.43 1.26 -7.25
C GLY A 181 -5.38 0.65 -8.65
N ARG A 182 -5.05 -0.64 -8.74
CA ARG A 182 -5.03 -1.41 -9.99
C ARG A 182 -6.42 -1.51 -10.64
N LYS A 183 -7.46 -1.79 -9.85
CA LYS A 183 -8.86 -1.84 -10.33
C LYS A 183 -9.36 -0.49 -10.82
N PHE A 184 -9.00 0.60 -10.14
CA PHE A 184 -9.30 1.96 -10.60
C PHE A 184 -8.66 2.24 -11.96
N LYS A 185 -7.36 1.97 -12.11
CA LYS A 185 -6.64 2.21 -13.38
C LYS A 185 -7.06 1.29 -14.52
N SER A 186 -7.53 0.07 -14.25
CA SER A 186 -8.00 -0.86 -15.29
C SER A 186 -9.41 -0.53 -15.80
N GLY A 187 -10.06 0.53 -15.31
CA GLY A 187 -11.41 0.90 -15.73
C GLY A 187 -12.50 -0.03 -15.21
N PHE A 188 -12.24 -0.83 -14.18
CA PHE A 188 -13.22 -1.77 -13.60
C PHE A 188 -14.55 -1.09 -13.19
N PHE A 189 -14.49 0.16 -12.74
CA PHE A 189 -15.68 0.95 -12.42
C PHE A 189 -16.47 1.42 -13.64
N ARG A 190 -15.86 1.46 -14.84
CA ARG A 190 -16.57 1.74 -16.09
C ARG A 190 -17.42 0.53 -16.52
N SER A 191 -17.00 -0.69 -16.21
CA SER A 191 -17.74 -1.93 -16.51
C SER A 191 -18.87 -2.26 -15.52
N LEU A 192 -18.92 -1.59 -14.37
CA LEU A 192 -20.01 -1.71 -13.39
C LEU A 192 -21.21 -0.80 -13.70
N SER A 193 -21.18 -0.10 -14.84
CA SER A 193 -22.35 0.61 -15.38
C SER A 193 -23.47 -0.40 -15.65
N PRO A 194 -24.69 -0.24 -15.09
CA PRO A 194 -25.76 -1.19 -15.34
C PRO A 194 -26.19 -1.16 -16.82
N PRO A 195 -26.64 -2.30 -17.38
CA PRO A 195 -27.25 -2.31 -18.71
C PRO A 195 -28.50 -1.41 -18.74
N PRO A 196 -28.81 -0.79 -19.89
CA PRO A 196 -29.94 0.13 -20.00
C PRO A 196 -31.25 -0.59 -19.62
N GLY A 197 -31.90 -0.15 -18.54
CA GLY A 197 -33.21 -0.67 -18.10
C GLY A 197 -33.37 -0.96 -16.60
N PHE A 198 -32.31 -0.96 -15.80
CA PHE A 198 -32.43 -1.10 -14.34
C PHE A 198 -32.46 0.26 -13.64
N CYS A 199 -33.36 0.41 -12.68
CA CYS A 199 -33.63 1.65 -11.96
C CYS A 199 -32.35 2.21 -11.29
N THR A 200 -31.88 3.34 -11.82
CA THR A 200 -30.57 3.94 -11.63
C THR A 200 -30.36 4.65 -10.29
N LEU A 201 -31.35 4.69 -9.39
CA LEU A 201 -31.32 5.63 -8.27
C LEU A 201 -30.56 5.17 -7.01
N TYR A 202 -30.40 3.87 -6.76
CA TYR A 202 -29.82 3.41 -5.47
C TYR A 202 -28.32 3.08 -5.51
N VAL A 203 -27.79 2.65 -6.67
CA VAL A 203 -26.37 2.26 -6.80
C VAL A 203 -25.55 3.34 -7.53
N MET A 204 -26.13 4.09 -8.46
CA MET A 204 -25.39 5.13 -9.20
C MET A 204 -25.17 6.41 -8.38
N VAL A 205 -26.00 6.68 -7.36
CA VAL A 205 -25.80 7.85 -6.49
C VAL A 205 -24.58 7.69 -5.58
N SER A 206 -24.18 6.46 -5.21
CA SER A 206 -23.03 6.25 -4.32
C SER A 206 -21.68 6.17 -5.06
N LEU A 207 -21.62 5.59 -6.26
CA LEU A 207 -20.35 5.43 -7.00
C LEU A 207 -20.03 6.60 -7.95
N THR A 208 -21.05 7.22 -8.54
CA THR A 208 -20.86 8.32 -9.51
C THR A 208 -20.55 9.65 -8.82
N ILE A 209 -21.15 9.91 -7.65
CA ILE A 209 -20.86 11.12 -6.87
C ILE A 209 -19.44 11.08 -6.28
N TYR A 210 -18.97 9.92 -5.77
CA TYR A 210 -17.61 9.83 -5.19
C TYR A 210 -16.49 9.90 -6.24
N CYS A 211 -16.69 9.37 -7.45
CA CYS A 211 -15.70 9.47 -8.52
C CYS A 211 -15.71 10.83 -9.23
N LEU A 212 -16.85 11.54 -9.33
CA LEU A 212 -16.91 12.86 -9.96
C LEU A 212 -16.25 13.96 -9.12
N PHE A 213 -16.37 13.92 -7.79
CA PHE A 213 -15.64 14.88 -6.94
C PHE A 213 -14.12 14.66 -6.96
N ALA A 214 -13.65 13.42 -7.10
CA ALA A 214 -12.21 13.14 -7.22
C ALA A 214 -11.60 13.56 -8.58
N TYR A 215 -12.42 13.82 -9.61
CA TYR A 215 -11.95 14.21 -10.94
C TYR A 215 -12.11 15.71 -11.23
N PHE A 216 -12.99 16.43 -10.52
CA PHE A 216 -13.27 17.85 -10.77
C PHE A 216 -12.52 18.85 -9.86
N ASP A 217 -11.91 18.43 -8.74
CA ASP A 217 -11.13 19.32 -7.86
C ASP A 217 -9.62 19.45 -8.22
N LEU A 218 -9.21 19.07 -9.44
CA LEU A 218 -7.82 19.23 -9.93
C LEU A 218 -7.65 20.32 -11.02
N GLN A 219 -8.63 21.22 -11.17
CA GLN A 219 -8.45 22.48 -11.89
C GLN A 219 -9.22 23.60 -11.19
N PHE A 220 -8.73 24.09 -10.05
CA PHE A 220 -8.67 25.51 -9.66
C PHE A 220 -7.78 25.68 -8.42
#